data_AF-A0A961DVY7-F1
#
_entry.id   AF-A0A961DVY7-F1
#
_cell.length_a   1.000
_cell.length_b   1.000
_cell.length_c   1.000
_cell.angle_alpha   90.00
_cell.angle_beta   90.00
_cell.angle_gamma   90.00
#
_symmetry.space_group_name_H-M   'P 1'
#
loop_
_entity.id
_entity.type
_entity.pdbx_description
1 polymer ?
#
loop_
_entity_poly.entity_id
_entity_poly.type
_entity_poly.pdbx_seq_one_letter_code
_entity_poly.pdbx_strand_id
1 'polypeptide(L)'
;MTKRTPTKHSPTKHSPSRRGVPLGPWLAELPDERLIRLLELRPDLAQPTPGSISALAARAESRQSVKAAADDLDFLRLAVLDALLTLGADKAAVETGEVLSLIGDRAPDSTVRSALDDLRERALVWGDEEIRVSPEAGAALPWYPGQAVAADRPRCATELSAAIEALDEPSRDVLERLGAGSPVGRTRDAAPGTPADRPVQRLLAAGLLLPVDDETVVLPRDVGQVLRGQTPGPAGLTPPEAAVRTGAAKDVDASAAGAALELIRQVETVLDSLSATPVPELRSGGLGVREVKRLSKSTGIDEPRLGLILELIAAAGLIASGVPDP
;
A
#
# COMPACT_ATOMS: atom_id res chain seq x y z
N MET A 1 -22.54 29.12 -44.99
CA MET A 1 -23.12 29.32 -43.64
C MET A 1 -23.99 28.11 -43.35
N THR A 2 -23.47 27.14 -42.59
CA THR A 2 -24.20 25.93 -42.20
C THR A 2 -23.98 25.75 -40.71
N LYS A 3 -25.03 25.97 -39.92
CA LYS A 3 -24.97 25.95 -38.45
C LYS A 3 -24.80 24.50 -37.97
N ARG A 4 -23.72 24.22 -37.24
CA ARG A 4 -23.54 22.97 -36.47
C ARG A 4 -24.27 23.09 -35.13
N THR A 5 -25.18 22.16 -34.87
CA THR A 5 -25.89 21.97 -33.60
C THR A 5 -25.00 21.19 -32.63
N PRO A 6 -24.96 21.51 -31.32
CA PRO A 6 -24.08 20.81 -30.38
C PRO A 6 -24.72 19.50 -29.91
N THR A 7 -23.93 18.43 -29.92
CA THR A 7 -24.27 17.11 -29.43
C THR A 7 -24.34 17.12 -27.91
N LYS A 8 -25.53 16.86 -27.34
CA LYS A 8 -25.71 16.61 -25.91
C LYS A 8 -25.00 15.32 -25.52
N HIS A 9 -24.02 15.39 -24.63
CA HIS A 9 -23.53 14.23 -23.90
C HIS A 9 -24.63 13.75 -22.94
N SER A 10 -25.16 12.56 -23.20
CA SER A 10 -26.03 11.86 -22.26
C SER A 10 -25.21 11.25 -21.12
N PRO A 11 -25.70 11.31 -19.87
CA PRO A 11 -25.02 10.69 -18.74
C PRO A 11 -25.01 9.17 -18.90
N THR A 12 -23.87 8.57 -18.58
CA THR A 12 -23.62 7.13 -18.49
C THR A 12 -24.70 6.45 -17.64
N LYS A 13 -25.39 5.47 -18.24
CA LYS A 13 -26.35 4.60 -17.55
C LYS A 13 -25.61 3.84 -16.45
N HIS A 14 -25.95 4.07 -15.19
CA HIS A 14 -25.55 3.18 -14.10
C HIS A 14 -26.18 1.80 -14.32
N SER A 15 -25.33 0.80 -14.56
CA SER A 15 -25.71 -0.62 -14.48
C SER A 15 -26.27 -0.92 -13.08
N PRO A 16 -27.29 -1.80 -12.97
CA PRO A 16 -27.85 -2.18 -11.66
C PRO A 16 -26.74 -2.74 -10.77
N SER A 17 -26.69 -2.30 -9.51
CA SER A 17 -25.68 -2.73 -8.53
C SER A 17 -25.70 -4.25 -8.38
N ARG A 18 -24.68 -4.93 -8.91
CA ARG A 18 -24.51 -6.37 -8.73
C ARG A 18 -24.10 -6.62 -7.28
N ARG A 19 -25.01 -7.16 -6.47
CA ARG A 19 -24.70 -7.55 -5.09
C ARG A 19 -23.88 -8.85 -5.16
N GLY A 20 -22.55 -8.72 -5.11
CA GLY A 20 -21.65 -9.86 -5.01
C GLY A 20 -21.85 -10.68 -3.74
N VAL A 21 -21.32 -11.90 -3.73
CA VAL A 21 -21.37 -12.80 -2.57
C VAL A 21 -20.63 -12.14 -1.39
N PRO A 22 -21.11 -12.20 -0.13
CA PRO A 22 -20.34 -11.76 1.03
C PRO A 22 -19.18 -12.72 1.37
N LEU A 23 -18.16 -12.27 2.11
CA LEU A 23 -16.98 -13.09 2.39
C LEU A 23 -17.30 -14.39 3.16
N GLY A 24 -18.17 -14.33 4.18
CA GLY A 24 -18.51 -15.50 5.01
C GLY A 24 -19.06 -16.69 4.20
N PRO A 25 -20.13 -16.51 3.41
CA PRO A 25 -20.62 -17.54 2.50
C PRO A 25 -19.56 -18.03 1.51
N TRP A 26 -18.75 -17.13 0.94
CA TRP A 26 -17.67 -17.52 0.02
C TRP A 26 -16.63 -18.42 0.72
N LEU A 27 -16.20 -18.08 1.94
CA LEU A 27 -15.29 -18.92 2.73
C LEU A 27 -15.91 -20.28 3.10
N ALA A 28 -17.23 -20.34 3.31
CA ALA A 28 -17.92 -21.58 3.66
C ALA A 28 -17.98 -22.59 2.50
N GLU A 29 -17.84 -22.11 1.26
CA GLU A 29 -17.81 -22.93 0.05
C GLU A 29 -16.39 -23.33 -0.36
N LEU A 30 -15.36 -22.78 0.28
CA LEU A 30 -13.97 -23.16 0.00
C LEU A 30 -13.66 -24.57 0.50
N PRO A 31 -12.84 -25.34 -0.25
CA PRO A 31 -12.32 -26.61 0.25
C PRO A 31 -11.31 -26.38 1.39
N ASP A 32 -11.15 -27.40 2.24
CA ASP A 32 -10.30 -27.34 3.44
C ASP A 32 -8.87 -26.90 3.14
N GLU A 33 -8.28 -27.35 2.02
CA GLU A 33 -6.93 -26.97 1.61
C GLU A 33 -6.78 -25.46 1.39
N ARG A 34 -7.84 -24.80 0.87
CA ARG A 34 -7.85 -23.35 0.67
C ARG A 34 -8.02 -22.59 1.99
N LEU A 35 -8.77 -23.14 2.94
CA LEU A 35 -8.90 -22.57 4.29
C LEU A 35 -7.60 -22.71 5.08
N ILE A 36 -6.91 -23.86 4.99
CA ILE A 36 -5.58 -24.08 5.56
C ILE A 36 -4.61 -23.06 4.98
N ARG A 37 -4.58 -22.92 3.64
CA ARG A 37 -3.72 -21.96 2.95
C ARG A 37 -3.98 -20.52 3.41
N LEU A 38 -5.23 -20.13 3.59
CA LEU A 38 -5.59 -18.83 4.14
C LEU A 38 -4.97 -18.62 5.53
N LEU A 39 -5.08 -19.60 6.44
CA LEU A 39 -4.52 -19.49 7.80
C LEU A 39 -2.99 -19.48 7.82
N GLU A 40 -2.33 -20.17 6.89
CA GLU A 40 -0.87 -20.10 6.72
C GLU A 40 -0.41 -18.70 6.26
N LEU A 41 -1.14 -18.12 5.31
CA LEU A 41 -0.86 -16.78 4.78
C LEU A 41 -1.30 -15.65 5.71
N ARG A 42 -2.22 -15.95 6.63
CA ARG A 42 -2.79 -15.01 7.59
C ARG A 42 -2.76 -15.59 9.01
N PRO A 43 -1.58 -15.75 9.64
CA PRO A 43 -1.46 -16.29 10.98
C PRO A 43 -2.25 -15.49 12.04
N ASP A 44 -2.46 -14.20 11.79
CA ASP A 44 -3.28 -13.30 12.61
C ASP A 44 -4.75 -13.77 12.71
N LEU A 45 -5.24 -14.53 11.71
CA LEU A 45 -6.59 -15.10 11.74
C LEU A 45 -6.69 -16.32 12.66
N ALA A 46 -5.59 -16.99 12.94
CA ALA A 46 -5.56 -18.19 13.76
C ALA A 46 -5.48 -17.91 15.27
N GLN A 47 -5.23 -16.65 15.68
CA GLN A 47 -5.00 -16.29 17.08
C GLN A 47 -5.95 -15.19 17.58
N PRO A 48 -6.91 -15.50 18.48
CA PRO A 48 -7.28 -16.84 18.97
C PRO A 48 -8.05 -17.64 17.90
N THR A 49 -8.03 -18.97 17.98
CA THR A 49 -8.71 -19.84 16.99
C THR A 49 -10.16 -19.41 16.77
N PRO A 50 -10.59 -19.15 15.52
CA PRO A 50 -11.96 -18.73 15.25
C PRO A 50 -12.94 -19.88 15.50
N GLY A 51 -14.05 -19.59 16.18
CA GLY A 51 -15.07 -20.62 16.51
C GLY A 51 -16.05 -20.95 15.37
N SER A 52 -15.99 -20.24 14.24
CA SER A 52 -16.84 -20.46 13.06
C SER A 52 -16.29 -19.75 11.83
N ILE A 53 -16.77 -20.11 10.63
CA ILE A 53 -16.45 -19.40 9.37
C ILE A 53 -16.89 -17.93 9.43
N SER A 54 -18.05 -17.64 10.04
CA SER A 54 -18.51 -16.25 10.21
C SER A 54 -17.58 -15.44 11.11
N ALA A 55 -17.03 -16.05 12.17
CA ALA A 55 -16.05 -15.40 13.04
C ALA A 55 -14.70 -15.18 12.31
N LEU A 56 -14.27 -16.15 11.49
CA LEU A 56 -13.11 -16.02 10.62
C LEU A 56 -13.28 -14.87 9.62
N ALA A 57 -14.42 -14.80 8.93
CA ALA A 57 -14.73 -13.74 7.97
C ALA A 57 -14.71 -12.35 8.63
N ALA A 58 -15.40 -12.20 9.77
CA ALA A 58 -15.44 -10.94 10.51
C ALA A 58 -14.04 -10.48 10.95
N ARG A 59 -13.16 -11.42 11.33
CA ARG A 59 -11.77 -11.12 11.67
C ARG A 59 -10.96 -10.72 10.44
N ALA A 60 -11.10 -11.47 9.34
CA ALA A 60 -10.41 -11.21 8.08
C ALA A 60 -10.74 -9.84 7.47
N GLU A 61 -11.97 -9.37 7.65
CA GLU A 61 -12.43 -8.04 7.21
C GLU A 61 -12.06 -6.91 8.18
N SER A 62 -11.53 -7.21 9.37
CA SER A 62 -11.16 -6.17 10.32
C SER A 62 -9.99 -5.34 9.78
N ARG A 63 -10.03 -4.02 10.01
CA ARG A 63 -9.01 -3.08 9.56
C ARG A 63 -7.57 -3.50 9.91
N GLN A 64 -7.36 -3.99 11.13
CA GLN A 64 -6.04 -4.42 11.60
C GLN A 64 -5.54 -5.64 10.82
N SER A 65 -6.42 -6.60 10.57
CA SER A 65 -6.12 -7.85 9.87
C SER A 65 -5.89 -7.60 8.38
N VAL A 66 -6.69 -6.74 7.75
CA VAL A 66 -6.48 -6.27 6.37
C VAL A 66 -5.13 -5.57 6.21
N LYS A 67 -4.73 -4.74 7.18
CA LYS A 67 -3.42 -4.08 7.16
C LYS A 67 -2.28 -5.09 7.29
N ALA A 68 -2.36 -6.01 8.26
CA ALA A 68 -1.34 -7.04 8.45
C ALA A 68 -1.14 -7.90 7.18
N ALA A 69 -2.24 -8.25 6.50
CA ALA A 69 -2.20 -8.97 5.23
C ALA A 69 -1.52 -8.21 4.09
N ALA A 70 -1.56 -6.88 4.15
CA ALA A 70 -1.04 -5.98 3.13
C ALA A 70 0.47 -5.76 3.26
N ASP A 71 1.05 -5.98 4.43
CA ASP A 71 2.47 -5.73 4.70
C ASP A 71 3.40 -6.58 3.81
N ASP A 72 2.94 -7.76 3.39
CA ASP A 72 3.67 -8.67 2.48
C ASP A 72 3.38 -8.43 0.99
N LEU A 73 2.49 -7.49 0.65
CA LEU A 73 2.09 -7.27 -0.75
C LEU A 73 3.10 -6.41 -1.49
N ASP A 74 3.44 -6.84 -2.70
CA ASP A 74 4.20 -6.02 -3.62
C ASP A 74 3.34 -4.92 -4.25
N PHE A 75 4.00 -4.03 -4.99
CA PHE A 75 3.34 -2.90 -5.62
C PHE A 75 2.26 -3.32 -6.63
N LEU A 76 2.44 -4.43 -7.35
CA LEU A 76 1.44 -4.94 -8.30
C LEU A 76 0.14 -5.30 -7.55
N ARG A 77 0.22 -6.09 -6.47
CA ARG A 77 -0.97 -6.51 -5.71
C ARG A 77 -1.66 -5.31 -5.05
N LEU A 78 -0.89 -4.35 -4.53
CA LEU A 78 -1.45 -3.09 -4.02
C LEU A 78 -2.11 -2.26 -5.13
N ALA A 79 -1.54 -2.20 -6.33
CA ALA A 79 -2.14 -1.51 -7.47
C ALA A 79 -3.42 -2.18 -7.99
N VAL A 80 -3.49 -3.52 -7.95
CA VAL A 80 -4.72 -4.26 -8.27
C VAL A 80 -5.81 -3.97 -7.23
N LEU A 81 -5.46 -3.90 -5.94
CA LEU A 81 -6.40 -3.51 -4.89
C LEU A 81 -6.86 -2.05 -5.06
N ASP A 82 -5.94 -1.16 -5.45
CA ASP A 82 -6.21 0.24 -5.79
C ASP A 82 -7.18 0.36 -6.99
N ALA A 83 -7.00 -0.44 -8.04
CA ALA A 83 -7.94 -0.55 -9.17
C ALA A 83 -9.34 -0.98 -8.71
N LEU A 84 -9.42 -2.04 -7.91
CA LEU A 84 -10.69 -2.55 -7.39
C LEU A 84 -11.44 -1.50 -6.57
N LEU A 85 -10.74 -0.77 -5.70
CA LEU A 85 -11.32 0.33 -4.92
C LEU A 85 -11.75 1.50 -5.81
N THR A 86 -10.98 1.82 -6.84
CA THR A 86 -11.32 2.86 -7.83
C THR A 86 -12.61 2.50 -8.59
N LEU A 87 -12.80 1.23 -8.91
CA LEU A 87 -14.01 0.69 -9.55
C LEU A 87 -15.17 0.50 -8.56
N GLY A 88 -14.95 0.70 -7.25
CA GLY A 88 -15.99 0.58 -6.22
C GLY A 88 -16.31 -0.86 -5.81
N ALA A 89 -15.34 -1.77 -5.89
CA ALA A 89 -15.49 -3.18 -5.52
C ALA A 89 -15.85 -3.40 -4.03
N ASP A 90 -15.68 -2.38 -3.18
CA ASP A 90 -16.11 -2.34 -1.79
C ASP A 90 -17.64 -2.15 -1.68
N LYS A 91 -18.27 -1.50 -2.67
CA LYS A 91 -19.71 -1.16 -2.70
C LYS A 91 -20.55 -2.07 -3.58
N ALA A 92 -20.05 -2.44 -4.76
CA ALA A 92 -20.68 -3.42 -5.66
C ALA A 92 -19.66 -4.46 -6.14
N ALA A 93 -20.10 -5.55 -6.76
CA ALA A 93 -19.17 -6.45 -7.44
C ALA A 93 -18.65 -5.80 -8.74
N VAL A 94 -17.39 -6.06 -9.06
CA VAL A 94 -16.68 -5.54 -10.25
C VAL A 94 -16.22 -6.72 -11.10
N GLU A 95 -16.38 -6.64 -12.41
CA GLU A 95 -15.96 -7.72 -13.31
C GLU A 95 -14.42 -7.74 -13.44
N THR A 96 -13.82 -8.93 -13.53
CA THR A 96 -12.37 -9.06 -13.76
C THR A 96 -11.93 -8.28 -15.01
N GLY A 97 -12.77 -8.26 -16.06
CA GLY A 97 -12.49 -7.52 -17.28
C GLY A 97 -12.39 -6.00 -17.09
N GLU A 98 -13.12 -5.42 -16.13
CA GLU A 98 -13.02 -3.99 -15.81
C GLU A 98 -11.68 -3.67 -15.13
N VAL A 99 -11.21 -4.56 -14.25
CA VAL A 99 -9.89 -4.44 -13.60
C VAL A 99 -8.77 -4.54 -14.64
N LEU A 100 -8.84 -5.53 -15.54
CA LEU A 100 -7.87 -5.69 -16.63
C LEU A 100 -7.85 -4.47 -17.55
N SER A 101 -9.03 -3.96 -17.92
CA SER A 101 -9.12 -2.76 -18.76
C SER A 101 -8.55 -1.52 -18.07
N LEU A 102 -8.68 -1.40 -16.75
CA LEU A 102 -8.16 -0.25 -16.00
C LEU A 102 -6.63 -0.32 -15.85
N ILE A 103 -6.07 -1.51 -15.64
CA ILE A 103 -4.62 -1.72 -15.59
C ILE A 103 -3.99 -1.55 -16.98
N GLY A 104 -4.66 -2.03 -18.03
CA GLY A 104 -4.23 -1.86 -19.42
C GLY A 104 -2.88 -2.51 -19.71
N ASP A 105 -2.07 -1.83 -20.52
CA ASP A 105 -0.76 -2.30 -20.97
C ASP A 105 0.35 -2.23 -19.90
N ARG A 106 0.04 -1.73 -18.70
CA ARG A 106 1.00 -1.56 -17.60
C ARG A 106 1.46 -2.89 -16.98
N ALA A 107 0.66 -3.94 -17.13
CA ALA A 107 1.00 -5.31 -16.74
C ALA A 107 0.27 -6.31 -17.66
N PRO A 108 0.86 -7.48 -17.96
CA PRO A 108 0.16 -8.52 -18.71
C PRO A 108 -1.09 -9.02 -17.98
N ASP A 109 -2.18 -9.30 -18.71
CA ASP A 109 -3.43 -9.83 -18.13
C ASP A 109 -3.21 -11.06 -17.25
N SER A 110 -2.33 -11.97 -17.66
CA SER A 110 -1.98 -13.17 -16.88
C SER A 110 -1.36 -12.82 -15.52
N THR A 111 -0.55 -11.77 -15.48
CA THR A 111 0.11 -11.28 -14.26
C THR A 111 -0.91 -10.61 -13.33
N VAL A 112 -1.86 -9.85 -13.87
CA VAL A 112 -2.97 -9.28 -13.09
C VAL A 112 -3.89 -10.36 -12.53
N ARG A 113 -4.21 -11.40 -13.32
CA ARG A 113 -5.00 -12.54 -12.86
C ARG A 113 -4.31 -13.31 -11.74
N SER A 114 -3.00 -13.57 -11.88
CA SER A 114 -2.21 -14.18 -10.80
C SER A 114 -2.21 -13.32 -9.53
N ALA A 115 -2.11 -11.99 -9.66
CA ALA A 115 -2.19 -11.10 -8.51
C ALA A 115 -3.58 -11.15 -7.84
N LEU A 116 -4.66 -11.24 -8.61
CA LEU A 116 -6.01 -11.44 -8.06
C LEU A 116 -6.13 -12.78 -7.32
N ASP A 117 -5.56 -13.85 -7.87
CA ASP A 117 -5.57 -15.17 -7.22
C ASP A 117 -4.82 -15.15 -5.88
N ASP A 118 -3.65 -14.50 -5.84
CA ASP A 118 -2.90 -14.32 -4.59
C ASP A 118 -3.68 -13.51 -3.55
N LEU A 119 -4.39 -12.47 -4.00
CA LEU A 119 -5.26 -11.69 -3.12
C LEU A 119 -6.46 -12.51 -2.62
N ARG A 120 -6.98 -13.45 -3.43
CA ARG A 120 -8.03 -14.40 -3.03
C ARG A 120 -7.52 -15.40 -2.00
N GLU A 121 -6.31 -15.93 -2.17
CA GLU A 121 -5.68 -16.81 -1.16
C GLU A 121 -5.55 -16.14 0.21
N ARG A 122 -5.38 -14.82 0.24
CA ARG A 122 -5.31 -14.02 1.46
C ARG A 122 -6.66 -13.49 1.96
N ALA A 123 -7.76 -13.85 1.28
CA ALA A 123 -9.12 -13.33 1.52
C ALA A 123 -9.21 -11.79 1.55
N LEU A 124 -8.35 -11.10 0.79
CA LEU A 124 -8.40 -9.65 0.62
C LEU A 124 -9.38 -9.23 -0.49
N VAL A 125 -9.56 -10.13 -1.45
CA VAL A 125 -10.59 -10.07 -2.49
C VAL A 125 -11.27 -11.43 -2.56
N TRP A 126 -12.50 -11.48 -3.07
CA TRP A 126 -13.24 -12.74 -3.22
C TRP A 126 -14.23 -12.69 -4.38
N GLY A 127 -14.75 -13.86 -4.75
CA GLY A 127 -15.50 -14.08 -5.98
C GLY A 127 -14.60 -14.41 -7.17
N ASP A 128 -15.18 -15.04 -8.19
CA ASP A 128 -14.46 -15.50 -9.38
C ASP A 128 -14.37 -14.38 -10.42
N GLU A 129 -15.34 -14.28 -11.33
CA GLU A 129 -15.39 -13.19 -12.32
C GLU A 129 -15.97 -11.89 -11.76
N GLU A 130 -16.84 -12.00 -10.77
CA GLU A 130 -17.41 -10.87 -10.04
C GLU A 130 -16.69 -10.69 -8.71
N ILE A 131 -15.78 -9.72 -8.68
CA ILE A 131 -14.83 -9.52 -7.59
C ILE A 131 -15.38 -8.51 -6.59
N ARG A 132 -15.23 -8.84 -5.32
CA ARG A 132 -15.54 -7.99 -4.16
C ARG A 132 -14.28 -7.80 -3.33
N VAL A 133 -14.20 -6.66 -2.64
CA VAL A 133 -13.16 -6.39 -1.64
C VAL A 133 -13.77 -5.97 -0.33
N SER A 134 -13.00 -6.09 0.75
CA SER A 134 -13.44 -5.66 2.08
C SER A 134 -13.75 -4.16 2.05
N PRO A 135 -14.80 -3.68 2.75
CA PRO A 135 -14.97 -2.25 2.99
C PRO A 135 -13.76 -1.58 3.65
N GLU A 136 -12.95 -2.34 4.38
CA GLU A 136 -11.70 -1.86 5.00
C GLU A 136 -10.48 -2.01 4.08
N ALA A 137 -10.62 -2.49 2.83
CA ALA A 137 -9.49 -2.69 1.90
C ALA A 137 -8.68 -1.41 1.65
N GLY A 138 -9.29 -0.22 1.77
CA GLY A 138 -8.56 1.04 1.70
C GLY A 138 -7.49 1.20 2.80
N ALA A 139 -7.61 0.49 3.92
CA ALA A 139 -6.60 0.51 4.99
C ALA A 139 -5.33 -0.29 4.66
N ALA A 140 -5.37 -1.16 3.64
CA ALA A 140 -4.21 -1.88 3.12
C ALA A 140 -3.29 -0.97 2.28
N LEU A 141 -3.82 0.12 1.72
CA LEU A 141 -3.06 1.01 0.85
C LEU A 141 -2.27 2.03 1.70
N PRO A 142 -0.96 2.21 1.44
CA PRO A 142 -0.20 3.27 2.09
C PRO A 142 -0.47 4.66 1.46
N TRP A 143 -1.43 4.74 0.53
CA TRP A 143 -1.90 5.94 -0.16
C TRP A 143 -3.43 5.96 -0.24
N TYR A 144 -4.01 7.08 -0.68
CA TYR A 144 -5.46 7.17 -0.92
C TYR A 144 -5.84 6.42 -2.21
N PRO A 145 -6.97 5.67 -2.24
CA PRO A 145 -7.38 4.90 -3.41
C PRO A 145 -7.38 5.70 -4.72
N GLY A 146 -6.96 5.05 -5.79
CA GLY A 146 -6.87 5.59 -7.15
C GLY A 146 -5.48 6.11 -7.52
N GLN A 147 -4.52 6.20 -6.59
CA GLN A 147 -3.23 6.80 -6.89
C GLN A 147 -2.23 5.90 -7.64
N ALA A 148 -2.36 4.58 -7.55
CA ALA A 148 -1.50 3.67 -8.30
C ALA A 148 -1.98 3.51 -9.75
N VAL A 149 -3.28 3.70 -10.00
CA VAL A 149 -3.94 3.45 -11.30
C VAL A 149 -4.35 4.70 -12.07
N ALA A 150 -4.46 5.87 -11.44
CA ALA A 150 -4.90 7.11 -12.11
C ALA A 150 -3.85 7.76 -13.04
N ALA A 151 -2.58 7.34 -12.98
CA ALA A 151 -1.54 7.93 -13.82
C ALA A 151 -1.56 7.29 -15.23
N ASP A 152 -2.14 8.02 -16.19
CA ASP A 152 -2.13 7.71 -17.63
C ASP A 152 -0.70 7.51 -18.18
N ARG A 153 0.29 8.11 -17.50
CA ARG A 153 1.71 7.81 -17.69
C ARG A 153 2.53 8.16 -16.45
N PRO A 154 3.35 7.25 -15.91
CA PRO A 154 4.30 7.62 -14.87
C PRO A 154 5.33 8.61 -15.42
N ARG A 155 5.49 9.76 -14.73
CA ARG A 155 6.53 10.74 -15.03
C ARG A 155 7.81 10.38 -14.30
N CYS A 156 8.96 10.61 -14.92
CA CYS A 156 10.22 10.41 -14.22
C CYS A 156 10.46 11.54 -13.20
N ALA A 157 11.38 11.30 -12.26
CA ALA A 157 11.68 12.26 -11.19
C ALA A 157 12.05 13.65 -11.74
N THR A 158 12.87 13.70 -12.79
CA THR A 158 13.33 14.94 -13.41
C THR A 158 12.18 15.73 -14.05
N GLU A 159 11.24 15.05 -14.70
CA GLU A 159 10.05 15.69 -15.29
C GLU A 159 9.15 16.29 -14.21
N LEU A 160 8.94 15.57 -13.10
CA LEU A 160 8.15 16.07 -11.97
C LEU A 160 8.82 17.26 -11.29
N SER A 161 10.12 17.18 -11.02
CA SER A 161 10.89 18.29 -10.45
C SER A 161 10.80 19.54 -11.32
N ALA A 162 11.04 19.41 -12.63
CA ALA A 162 10.95 20.54 -13.55
C ALA A 162 9.54 21.15 -13.60
N ALA A 163 8.49 20.32 -13.56
CA ALA A 163 7.11 20.80 -13.53
C ALA A 163 6.78 21.57 -12.24
N ILE A 164 7.28 21.13 -11.08
CA ILE A 164 7.10 21.79 -9.78
C ILE A 164 7.89 23.12 -9.72
N GLU A 165 9.11 23.14 -10.26
CA GLU A 165 9.95 24.34 -10.32
C GLU A 165 9.34 25.44 -11.21
N ALA A 166 8.64 25.05 -12.28
CA ALA A 166 7.98 25.98 -13.20
C ALA A 166 6.68 26.60 -12.65
N LEU A 167 6.21 26.19 -11.47
CA LEU A 167 4.98 26.72 -10.87
C LEU A 167 5.11 28.17 -10.40
N ASP A 168 3.99 28.89 -10.47
CA ASP A 168 3.83 30.16 -9.78
C ASP A 168 3.67 29.95 -8.27
N GLU A 169 3.98 31.01 -7.50
CA GLU A 169 3.98 30.99 -6.03
C GLU A 169 2.64 30.48 -5.44
N PRO A 170 1.45 30.93 -5.90
CA PRO A 170 0.18 30.41 -5.36
C PRO A 170 -0.03 28.91 -5.58
N SER A 171 0.42 28.35 -6.70
CA SER A 171 0.29 26.91 -6.99
C SER A 171 1.30 26.10 -6.18
N ARG A 172 2.52 26.62 -6.00
CA ARG A 172 3.54 26.00 -5.15
C ARG A 172 3.08 25.94 -3.69
N ASP A 173 2.52 27.02 -3.17
CA ASP A 173 1.96 27.09 -1.81
C ASP A 173 0.92 25.99 -1.54
N VAL A 174 0.05 25.69 -2.52
CA VAL A 174 -0.94 24.62 -2.39
C VAL A 174 -0.27 23.25 -2.26
N LEU A 175 0.73 22.97 -3.10
CA LEU A 175 1.47 21.71 -3.06
C LEU A 175 2.25 21.56 -1.74
N GLU A 176 2.92 22.60 -1.28
CA GLU A 176 3.69 22.57 -0.03
C GLU A 176 2.80 22.31 1.18
N ARG A 177 1.61 22.94 1.25
CA ARG A 177 0.64 22.71 2.34
C ARG A 177 0.14 21.28 2.35
N LEU A 178 -0.19 20.71 1.19
CA LEU A 178 -0.63 19.31 1.09
C LEU A 178 0.50 18.33 1.40
N GLY A 179 1.73 18.65 0.96
CA GLY A 179 2.92 17.81 1.19
C GLY A 179 3.38 17.79 2.66
N ALA A 180 3.19 18.90 3.39
CA ALA A 180 3.50 18.98 4.83
C ALA A 180 2.37 18.43 5.73
N GLY A 181 1.16 18.29 5.19
CA GLY A 181 -0.04 17.91 5.95
C GLY A 181 -0.75 16.69 5.38
N SER A 182 -2.08 16.79 5.28
CA SER A 182 -2.89 15.79 4.59
C SER A 182 -2.69 15.93 3.07
N PRO A 183 -2.45 14.83 2.34
CA PRO A 183 -2.37 14.88 0.88
C PRO A 183 -3.74 15.14 0.23
N VAL A 184 -4.84 15.19 1.00
CA VAL A 184 -6.19 15.51 0.49
C VAL A 184 -6.55 16.96 0.85
N GLY A 185 -6.96 17.72 -0.17
CA GLY A 185 -7.45 19.09 -0.04
C GLY A 185 -8.92 19.19 -0.42
N ARG A 186 -9.72 19.89 0.39
CA ARG A 186 -11.13 20.21 0.08
C ARG A 186 -11.25 21.64 -0.44
N THR A 187 -11.82 21.80 -1.62
CA THR A 187 -12.01 23.09 -2.29
C THR A 187 -13.01 22.98 -3.42
N ARG A 188 -13.91 23.96 -3.55
CA ARG A 188 -14.81 24.09 -4.70
C ARG A 188 -14.08 24.41 -6.00
N ASP A 189 -12.83 24.87 -5.91
CA ASP A 189 -11.99 25.12 -7.08
C ASP A 189 -11.56 23.81 -7.77
N ALA A 190 -11.94 22.63 -7.26
CA ALA A 190 -11.77 21.33 -7.92
C ALA A 190 -12.80 21.10 -9.04
N ALA A 191 -13.98 21.72 -8.94
CA ALA A 191 -15.11 21.48 -9.83
C ALA A 191 -14.79 21.78 -11.31
N PRO A 192 -15.26 20.94 -12.25
CA PRO A 192 -15.16 21.23 -13.68
C PRO A 192 -15.81 22.58 -14.03
N GLY A 193 -15.15 23.34 -14.91
CA GLY A 193 -15.64 24.67 -15.34
C GLY A 193 -15.23 25.83 -14.43
N THR A 194 -14.51 25.57 -13.34
CA THR A 194 -13.79 26.60 -12.57
C THR A 194 -12.76 27.30 -13.48
N PRO A 195 -12.53 28.62 -13.32
CA PRO A 195 -11.54 29.35 -14.13
C PRO A 195 -10.14 28.70 -14.09
N ALA A 196 -9.57 28.48 -15.28
CA ALA A 196 -8.31 27.73 -15.46
C ALA A 196 -7.07 28.42 -14.89
N ASP A 197 -7.16 29.72 -14.57
CA ASP A 197 -6.12 30.51 -13.93
C ASP A 197 -6.03 30.27 -12.42
N ARG A 198 -7.04 29.61 -11.81
CA ARG A 198 -7.02 29.23 -10.40
C ARG A 198 -5.89 28.24 -10.11
N PRO A 199 -5.17 28.37 -8.97
CA PRO A 199 -4.04 27.49 -8.66
C PRO A 199 -4.38 26.00 -8.71
N VAL A 200 -5.53 25.60 -8.14
CA VAL A 200 -5.99 24.21 -8.14
C VAL A 200 -6.24 23.70 -9.57
N GLN A 201 -6.89 24.50 -10.42
CA GLN A 201 -7.15 24.13 -11.82
C GLN A 201 -5.86 24.03 -12.64
N ARG A 202 -4.88 24.91 -12.40
CA ARG A 202 -3.54 24.82 -13.03
C ARG A 202 -2.82 23.53 -12.63
N LEU A 203 -2.88 23.17 -11.35
CA LEU A 203 -2.27 21.94 -10.84
C LEU A 203 -2.95 20.68 -11.37
N LEU A 204 -4.29 20.68 -11.47
CA LEU A 204 -5.07 19.60 -12.09
C LEU A 204 -4.70 19.44 -13.57
N ALA A 205 -4.65 20.55 -14.31
CA ALA A 205 -4.24 20.55 -15.72
C ALA A 205 -2.80 20.08 -15.93
N ALA A 206 -1.91 20.38 -14.99
CA ALA A 206 -0.52 19.93 -14.99
C ALA A 206 -0.35 18.48 -14.54
N GLY A 207 -1.40 17.83 -14.02
CA GLY A 207 -1.31 16.49 -13.41
C GLY A 207 -0.51 16.45 -12.11
N LEU A 208 -0.36 17.59 -11.44
CA LEU A 208 0.30 17.71 -10.13
C LEU A 208 -0.70 17.60 -8.96
N LEU A 209 -2.00 17.63 -9.27
CA LEU A 209 -3.10 17.20 -8.42
C LEU A 209 -4.00 16.26 -9.22
N LEU A 210 -4.69 15.35 -8.53
CA LEU A 210 -5.75 14.52 -9.09
C LEU A 210 -7.10 14.93 -8.53
N PRO A 211 -8.16 15.00 -9.35
CA PRO A 211 -9.51 15.25 -8.86
C PRO A 211 -10.06 13.97 -8.20
N VAL A 212 -10.76 14.12 -7.08
CA VAL A 212 -11.50 13.04 -6.41
C VAL A 212 -13.00 13.25 -6.64
N ASP A 213 -13.48 14.47 -6.41
CA ASP A 213 -14.84 14.93 -6.70
C ASP A 213 -14.82 16.46 -6.91
N ASP A 214 -16.00 17.06 -7.14
CA ASP A 214 -16.14 18.49 -7.43
C ASP A 214 -15.67 19.41 -6.29
N GLU A 215 -15.43 18.88 -5.09
CA GLU A 215 -14.96 19.62 -3.92
C GLU A 215 -13.66 19.06 -3.32
N THR A 216 -13.01 18.09 -3.96
CA THR A 216 -11.89 17.35 -3.38
C THR A 216 -10.81 17.04 -4.40
N VAL A 217 -9.57 17.34 -4.03
CA VAL A 217 -8.35 16.98 -4.77
C VAL A 217 -7.42 16.17 -3.89
N VAL A 218 -6.58 15.37 -4.52
CA VAL A 218 -5.52 14.62 -3.85
C VAL A 218 -4.16 14.91 -4.49
N LEU A 219 -3.15 15.08 -3.65
CA LEU A 219 -1.75 15.15 -4.01
C LEU A 219 -1.26 13.75 -4.41
N PRO A 220 -0.82 13.54 -5.66
CA PRO A 220 -0.27 12.28 -6.09
C PRO A 220 0.97 11.91 -5.28
N ARG A 221 1.12 10.63 -4.96
CA ARG A 221 2.20 10.11 -4.12
C ARG A 221 3.60 10.41 -4.66
N ASP A 222 3.78 10.37 -5.97
CA ASP A 222 5.05 10.66 -6.65
C ASP A 222 5.41 12.14 -6.57
N VAL A 223 4.42 13.02 -6.73
CA VAL A 223 4.58 14.47 -6.48
C VAL A 223 4.96 14.70 -5.01
N GLY A 224 4.24 14.08 -4.06
CA GLY A 224 4.55 14.17 -2.63
C GLY A 224 5.92 13.58 -2.24
N GLN A 225 6.42 12.58 -2.97
CA GLN A 225 7.78 12.06 -2.81
C GLN A 225 8.81 13.09 -3.28
N VAL A 226 8.62 13.68 -4.46
CA VAL A 226 9.53 14.71 -5.01
C VAL A 226 9.58 15.94 -4.12
N LEU A 227 8.44 16.41 -3.58
CA LEU A 227 8.39 17.54 -2.64
C LEU A 227 9.17 17.27 -1.35
N ARG A 228 9.31 16.00 -0.94
CA ARG A 228 10.12 15.57 0.20
C ARG A 228 11.58 15.26 -0.16
N GLY A 229 12.00 15.52 -1.40
CA GLY A 229 13.34 15.22 -1.90
C GLY A 229 13.60 13.72 -2.08
N GLN A 230 12.55 12.90 -2.21
CA GLN A 230 12.65 11.45 -2.38
C GLN A 230 12.61 11.09 -3.87
N THR A 231 13.17 9.92 -4.20
CA THR A 231 12.96 9.32 -5.52
C THR A 231 11.51 8.86 -5.65
N PRO A 232 10.74 9.34 -6.64
CA PRO A 232 9.36 8.92 -6.83
C PRO A 232 9.28 7.46 -7.29
N GLY A 233 8.24 6.75 -6.85
CA GLY A 233 7.98 5.37 -7.24
C GLY A 233 7.49 4.50 -6.09
N PRO A 234 7.39 3.18 -6.30
CA PRO A 234 7.62 2.46 -7.57
C PRO A 234 6.54 2.78 -8.62
N ALA A 235 6.89 2.99 -9.88
CA ALA A 235 5.91 3.41 -10.91
C ALA A 235 5.40 2.27 -11.82
N GLY A 236 6.27 1.29 -12.09
CA GLY A 236 5.96 0.12 -12.89
C GLY A 236 5.26 -0.97 -12.08
N LEU A 237 4.37 -1.72 -12.72
CA LEU A 237 3.67 -2.86 -12.12
C LEU A 237 4.41 -4.19 -12.34
N THR A 238 5.64 -4.12 -12.86
CA THR A 238 6.53 -5.26 -13.02
C THR A 238 7.57 -5.25 -11.90
N PRO A 239 8.04 -6.43 -11.45
CA PRO A 239 9.14 -6.52 -10.50
C PRO A 239 10.34 -5.69 -10.96
N PRO A 240 10.97 -4.90 -10.06
CA PRO A 240 12.14 -4.12 -10.42
C PRO A 240 13.31 -5.06 -10.75
N GLU A 241 14.12 -4.67 -11.73
CA GLU A 241 15.38 -5.36 -11.97
C GLU A 241 16.35 -5.03 -10.84
N ALA A 242 16.76 -6.06 -10.09
CA ALA A 242 17.71 -5.88 -9.01
C ALA A 242 19.09 -5.56 -9.60
N ALA A 243 19.71 -4.46 -9.16
CA ALA A 243 21.09 -4.15 -9.50
C ALA A 243 22.02 -5.17 -8.82
N VAL A 244 22.35 -6.24 -9.53
CA VAL A 244 23.23 -7.30 -9.04
C VAL A 244 24.68 -7.05 -9.41
N ARG A 245 25.59 -7.34 -8.47
CA ARG A 245 27.03 -7.44 -8.73
C ARG A 245 27.42 -8.90 -8.62
N THR A 246 28.17 -9.40 -9.59
CA THR A 246 28.67 -10.77 -9.57
C THR A 246 30.09 -10.81 -9.02
N GLY A 247 30.41 -11.88 -8.28
CA GLY A 247 31.73 -12.14 -7.71
C GLY A 247 32.01 -13.64 -7.69
N ALA A 248 33.25 -14.04 -7.41
CA ALA A 248 33.56 -15.46 -7.26
C ALA A 248 32.80 -16.02 -6.05
N ALA A 249 32.13 -17.17 -6.22
CA ALA A 249 31.27 -17.77 -5.19
C ALA A 249 31.99 -17.87 -3.83
N LYS A 250 33.26 -18.28 -3.83
CA LYS A 250 34.10 -18.36 -2.63
C LYS A 250 34.20 -17.03 -1.86
N ASP A 251 34.35 -15.92 -2.57
CA ASP A 251 34.51 -14.60 -1.96
C ASP A 251 33.17 -14.07 -1.43
N VAL A 252 32.09 -14.35 -2.17
CA VAL A 252 30.72 -14.06 -1.73
C VAL A 252 30.39 -14.85 -0.46
N ASP A 253 30.68 -16.15 -0.43
CA ASP A 253 30.44 -17.02 0.73
C ASP A 253 31.25 -16.58 1.94
N ALA A 254 32.53 -16.24 1.77
CA ALA A 254 33.37 -15.75 2.86
C ALA A 254 32.84 -14.43 3.44
N SER A 255 32.41 -13.49 2.58
CA SER A 255 31.81 -12.23 3.02
C SER A 255 30.45 -12.44 3.70
N ALA A 256 29.61 -13.34 3.18
CA ALA A 256 28.31 -13.67 3.75
C ALA A 256 28.44 -14.33 5.13
N ALA A 257 29.40 -15.25 5.29
CA ALA A 257 29.70 -15.88 6.57
C ALA A 257 30.15 -14.85 7.61
N GLY A 258 31.03 -13.91 7.25
CA GLY A 258 31.44 -12.82 8.13
C GLY A 258 30.26 -11.92 8.55
N ALA A 259 29.39 -11.54 7.60
CA ALA A 259 28.21 -10.75 7.89
C ALA A 259 27.19 -11.47 8.77
N ALA A 260 27.00 -12.78 8.57
CA ALA A 260 26.12 -13.62 9.39
C ALA A 260 26.64 -13.75 10.83
N LEU A 261 27.94 -14.00 11.02
CA LEU A 261 28.55 -14.07 12.35
C LEU A 261 28.43 -12.74 13.10
N GLU A 262 28.65 -11.62 12.42
CA GLU A 262 28.48 -10.30 13.02
C GLU A 262 27.02 -10.00 13.37
N LEU A 263 26.07 -10.41 12.52
CA LEU A 263 24.64 -10.28 12.84
C LEU A 263 24.26 -11.09 14.08
N ILE A 264 24.70 -12.35 14.18
CA ILE A 264 24.43 -13.21 15.35
C ILE A 264 24.99 -12.57 16.62
N ARG A 265 26.25 -12.10 16.59
CA ARG A 265 26.87 -11.41 17.71
C ARG A 265 26.07 -10.18 18.16
N GLN A 266 25.56 -9.41 17.20
CA GLN A 266 24.76 -8.22 17.49
C GLN A 266 23.36 -8.59 18.01
N VAL A 267 22.74 -9.65 17.49
CA VAL A 267 21.48 -10.20 18.00
C VAL A 267 21.63 -10.64 19.46
N GLU A 268 22.68 -11.40 19.78
CA GLU A 268 23.00 -11.79 21.17
C GLU A 268 23.14 -10.56 22.08
N THR A 269 23.91 -9.56 21.63
CA THR A 269 24.09 -8.30 22.38
C THR A 269 22.76 -7.58 22.66
N VAL A 270 21.85 -7.56 21.69
CA VAL A 270 20.52 -6.95 21.83
C VAL A 270 19.65 -7.77 22.78
N LEU A 271 19.60 -9.09 22.62
CA LEU A 271 18.82 -9.99 23.48
C LEU A 271 19.29 -9.94 24.93
N ASP A 272 20.59 -9.94 25.17
CA ASP A 272 21.16 -9.77 26.52
C ASP A 272 20.76 -8.43 27.13
N SER A 273 20.84 -7.34 26.34
CA SER A 273 20.44 -6.01 26.79
C SER A 273 18.94 -5.93 27.12
N LEU A 274 18.08 -6.56 26.31
CA LEU A 274 16.62 -6.57 26.53
C LEU A 274 16.23 -7.47 27.70
N SER A 275 16.92 -8.60 27.87
CA SER A 275 16.72 -9.54 28.98
C SER A 275 17.10 -8.90 30.32
N ALA A 276 18.21 -8.14 30.35
CA ALA A 276 18.65 -7.42 31.54
C ALA A 276 17.79 -6.19 31.86
N THR A 277 17.26 -5.50 30.85
CA THR A 277 16.43 -4.31 31.04
C THR A 277 15.37 -4.20 29.93
N PRO A 278 14.18 -4.82 30.15
CA PRO A 278 13.08 -4.75 29.21
C PRO A 278 12.67 -3.31 28.88
N VAL A 279 12.22 -3.11 27.64
CA VAL A 279 11.85 -1.79 27.11
C VAL A 279 10.33 -1.70 27.00
N PRO A 280 9.69 -0.61 27.45
CA PRO A 280 8.25 -0.46 27.29
C PRO A 280 7.87 -0.23 25.83
N GLU A 281 6.80 -0.90 25.39
CA GLU A 281 6.18 -0.68 24.09
C GLU A 281 5.34 0.61 24.09
N LEU A 282 5.32 1.33 22.96
CA LEU A 282 4.39 2.45 22.77
C LEU A 282 2.95 1.94 22.65
N ARG A 283 1.96 2.78 23.01
CA ARG A 283 0.54 2.43 22.80
C ARG A 283 0.18 2.15 21.34
N SER A 284 0.92 2.75 20.40
CA SER A 284 0.76 2.55 18.96
C SER A 284 1.49 1.31 18.44
N GLY A 285 2.12 0.53 19.33
CA GLY A 285 3.08 -0.50 18.98
C GLY A 285 4.50 0.04 18.78
N GLY A 286 5.48 -0.86 18.92
CA GLY A 286 6.89 -0.58 18.67
C GLY A 286 7.60 0.22 19.76
N LEU A 287 8.79 0.73 19.43
CA LEU A 287 9.71 1.37 20.39
C LEU A 287 9.78 2.89 20.26
N GLY A 288 9.82 3.59 21.39
CA GLY A 288 10.03 5.04 21.42
C GLY A 288 11.46 5.43 21.03
N VAL A 289 11.61 6.55 20.33
CA VAL A 289 12.93 7.09 19.88
C VAL A 289 13.95 7.20 21.01
N ARG A 290 13.49 7.52 22.23
CA ARG A 290 14.36 7.58 23.41
C ARG A 290 14.96 6.22 23.77
N GLU A 291 14.16 5.17 23.66
CA GLU A 291 14.58 3.80 23.96
C GLU A 291 15.49 3.25 22.87
N VAL A 292 15.22 3.54 21.60
CA VAL A 292 16.12 3.21 20.49
C VAL A 292 17.49 3.85 20.70
N LYS A 293 17.54 5.13 21.09
CA LYS A 293 18.80 5.83 21.42
C LYS A 293 19.54 5.20 22.61
N ARG A 294 18.79 4.80 23.64
CA ARG A 294 19.37 4.15 24.83
C ARG A 294 19.99 2.79 24.46
N LEU A 295 19.26 1.97 23.72
CA LEU A 295 19.72 0.67 23.24
C LEU A 295 20.92 0.80 22.29
N SER A 296 20.89 1.77 21.37
CA SER A 296 22.02 2.05 20.48
C SER A 296 23.28 2.36 21.28
N LYS A 297 23.15 3.20 22.32
CA LYS A 297 24.26 3.53 23.22
C LYS A 297 24.75 2.35 24.05
N SER A 298 23.87 1.49 24.57
CA SER A 298 24.26 0.35 25.42
C SER A 298 24.86 -0.80 24.62
N THR A 299 24.37 -1.03 23.41
CA THR A 299 24.83 -2.12 22.52
C THR A 299 26.01 -1.71 21.63
N GLY A 300 26.20 -0.40 21.41
CA GLY A 300 27.20 0.13 20.48
C GLY A 300 26.80 0.00 19.00
N ILE A 301 25.54 -0.36 18.72
CA ILE A 301 25.00 -0.51 17.36
C ILE A 301 24.34 0.80 16.94
N ASP A 302 24.59 1.27 15.72
CA ASP A 302 23.93 2.48 15.20
C ASP A 302 22.41 2.32 15.08
N GLU A 303 21.65 3.41 15.19
CA GLU A 303 20.18 3.36 15.23
C GLU A 303 19.54 2.64 14.02
N PRO A 304 19.95 2.90 12.75
CA PRO A 304 19.42 2.17 11.60
C PRO A 304 19.65 0.66 11.66
N ARG A 305 20.88 0.22 12.00
CA ARG A 305 21.20 -1.21 12.08
C ARG A 305 20.52 -1.88 13.27
N LEU A 306 20.42 -1.19 14.41
CA LEU A 306 19.68 -1.66 15.57
C LEU A 306 18.20 -1.86 15.24
N GLY A 307 17.58 -0.90 14.52
CA GLY A 307 16.21 -1.02 14.04
C GLY A 307 16.01 -2.29 13.20
N LEU A 308 16.87 -2.53 12.21
CA LEU A 308 16.83 -3.75 11.41
C LEU A 308 16.92 -5.02 12.27
N ILE A 309 17.84 -5.06 13.24
CA ILE A 309 18.01 -6.21 14.12
C ILE A 309 16.74 -6.45 14.95
N LEU A 310 16.16 -5.40 15.53
CA LEU A 310 14.94 -5.48 16.33
C LEU A 310 13.76 -6.04 15.51
N GLU A 311 13.58 -5.58 14.27
CA GLU A 311 12.56 -6.11 13.36
C GLU A 311 12.80 -7.59 13.02
N LEU A 312 14.06 -7.97 12.73
CA LEU A 312 14.42 -9.36 12.41
C LEU A 312 14.14 -10.30 13.58
N ILE A 313 14.53 -9.92 14.80
CA ILE A 313 14.35 -10.77 15.99
C ILE A 313 12.89 -10.79 16.45
N ALA A 314 12.12 -9.72 16.22
CA ALA A 314 10.68 -9.70 16.43
C ALA A 314 9.96 -10.62 15.43
N ALA A 315 10.29 -10.52 14.14
CA ALA A 315 9.75 -11.39 13.09
C ALA A 315 10.11 -12.87 13.31
N ALA A 316 11.28 -13.15 13.88
CA ALA A 316 11.71 -14.48 14.28
C ALA A 316 11.08 -14.97 15.61
N GLY A 317 10.29 -14.14 16.30
CA GLY A 317 9.66 -14.49 17.58
C GLY A 317 10.62 -14.60 18.76
N LEU A 318 11.83 -14.03 18.65
CA LEU A 318 12.83 -14.02 19.72
C LEU A 318 12.54 -12.94 20.78
N ILE A 319 11.77 -11.92 20.43
CA ILE A 319 11.24 -10.91 21.35
C ILE A 319 9.74 -10.73 21.13
N ALA A 320 9.02 -10.41 22.20
CA ALA A 320 7.61 -10.09 22.18
C ALA A 320 7.29 -9.06 23.27
N SER A 321 6.18 -8.33 23.12
CA SER A 321 5.66 -7.49 24.18
C SER A 321 4.74 -8.30 25.10
N GLY A 322 4.90 -8.09 26.41
CA GLY A 322 4.10 -8.80 27.41
C GLY A 322 4.84 -8.96 28.74
N VAL A 323 4.14 -9.56 29.69
CA VAL A 323 4.77 -10.06 30.91
C VAL A 323 5.30 -11.46 30.59
N PRO A 324 6.56 -11.78 30.88
CA PRO A 324 7.06 -13.15 30.74
C PRO A 324 6.16 -14.09 31.55
N ASP A 325 5.56 -15.07 30.90
CA ASP A 325 4.86 -16.17 31.58
C ASP A 325 5.90 -17.30 31.78
N PRO A 326 6.34 -17.58 33.02
CA PRO A 326 7.43 -18.50 33.31
C PRO A 326 7.10 -19.98 33.06
#